data_AF-A0A2P5ALW8-F1
#
_entry.id   AF-A0A2P5ALW8-F1
#
_cell.length_a   1.000
_cell.length_b   1.000
_cell.length_c   1.000
_cell.angle_alpha   90.00
_cell.angle_beta   90.00
_cell.angle_gamma   90.00
#
_symmetry.space_group_name_H-M   'P 1'
#
loop_
_entity.id
_entity.type
_entity.pdbx_description
1 polymer ?
#
loop_
_entity_poly.entity_id
_entity_poly.type
_entity_poly.pdbx_seq_one_letter_code
_entity_poly.pdbx_strand_id
1 'polypeptide(L)'
;MVLTRAGTGGGGRGSDESSDYLDSTFSSRYVREPVPKWRLPEKSIPKEAAYQFIHDELLLDGTPRLNLASFVTTWMEPECDQLIMASINKNYVDMDEYPVTTEIQVLSSSLISLLSYIWFQIIMY
;
A
#
# COMPACT_ATOMS: atom_id res chain seq x y z
N MET A 1 -32.55 16.32 -10.52
CA MET A 1 -33.58 17.29 -10.10
C MET A 1 -34.13 16.87 -8.75
N VAL A 2 -33.53 17.36 -7.66
CA VAL A 2 -34.19 17.53 -6.36
C VAL A 2 -33.58 18.82 -5.78
N LEU A 3 -34.38 19.89 -5.80
CA LEU A 3 -34.14 21.10 -5.02
C LEU A 3 -34.64 20.84 -3.60
N THR A 4 -33.84 21.19 -2.59
CA THR A 4 -34.37 21.50 -1.26
C THR A 4 -33.88 22.89 -0.86
N ARG A 5 -34.84 23.74 -0.51
CA ARG A 5 -34.76 25.19 -0.32
C ARG A 5 -34.01 25.61 0.95
N ALA A 6 -33.51 26.84 0.87
CA ALA A 6 -32.86 27.62 1.93
C ALA A 6 -33.73 27.82 3.19
N GLY A 7 -33.05 27.78 4.34
CA GLY A 7 -33.48 28.29 5.64
C GLY A 7 -32.36 29.15 6.22
N THR A 8 -32.75 30.32 6.71
CA THR A 8 -31.98 31.53 7.05
C THR A 8 -31.23 31.50 8.38
N GLY A 9 -30.05 32.14 8.42
CA GLY A 9 -29.63 33.05 9.49
C GLY A 9 -28.78 32.47 10.64
N GLY A 10 -27.58 33.03 10.82
CA GLY A 10 -26.79 32.90 12.05
C GLY A 10 -25.29 33.07 11.80
N GLY A 11 -24.77 34.27 12.08
CA GLY A 11 -23.38 34.64 11.78
C GLY A 11 -22.33 34.03 12.71
N GLY A 12 -21.08 34.22 12.29
CA GLY A 12 -19.92 34.20 13.18
C GLY A 12 -19.00 32.98 13.07
N ARG A 13 -18.05 33.04 12.13
CA ARG A 13 -16.61 32.70 12.26
C ARG A 13 -16.07 32.20 10.92
N GLY A 14 -15.74 33.15 10.05
CA GLY A 14 -14.79 32.90 8.98
C GLY A 14 -13.38 33.09 9.55
N SER A 15 -12.76 31.99 9.98
CA SER A 15 -11.31 31.82 10.18
C SER A 15 -11.12 30.56 11.02
N ASP A 16 -10.89 29.40 10.40
CA ASP A 16 -10.26 28.22 11.05
C ASP A 16 -10.00 27.04 10.09
N GLU A 17 -10.31 27.13 8.79
CA GLU A 17 -9.94 26.08 7.83
C GLU A 17 -8.47 26.15 7.38
N SER A 18 -7.76 27.26 7.66
CA SER A 18 -6.37 27.47 7.22
C SER A 18 -5.32 27.00 8.23
N SER A 19 -5.69 26.65 9.46
CA SER A 19 -4.74 26.26 10.50
C SER A 19 -4.30 24.79 10.43
N ASP A 20 -5.13 23.91 9.83
CA ASP A 20 -4.86 22.47 9.79
C ASP A 20 -3.74 22.08 8.81
N TYR A 21 -3.37 22.97 7.88
CA TYR A 21 -2.31 22.73 6.89
C TYR A 21 -0.91 23.21 7.30
N LEU A 22 -0.81 23.98 8.40
CA LEU A 22 0.45 24.57 8.86
C LEU A 22 1.09 23.82 10.03
N ASP A 23 0.37 22.84 10.58
CA ASP A 23 0.84 22.07 11.73
C ASP A 23 1.61 20.83 11.24
N SER A 24 2.79 20.59 11.80
CA SER A 24 3.53 19.34 11.58
C SER A 24 2.66 18.15 12.02
N THR A 25 2.76 17.00 11.37
CA THR A 25 1.99 15.80 11.72
C THR A 25 2.03 15.50 13.22
N PHE A 26 3.19 15.68 13.84
CA PHE A 26 3.42 15.46 15.28
C PHE A 26 2.86 16.55 16.21
N SER A 27 2.63 17.77 15.72
CA SER A 27 1.98 18.85 16.49
C SER A 27 0.46 18.86 16.33
N SER A 28 -0.04 18.23 15.26
CA SER A 28 -1.46 18.12 14.95
C SER A 28 -2.25 17.36 16.04
N ARG A 29 -3.54 17.69 16.16
CA ARG A 29 -4.47 17.02 17.10
C ARG A 29 -4.59 15.52 16.86
N TYR A 30 -4.24 15.03 15.68
CA TYR A 30 -4.42 13.64 15.28
C TYR A 30 -3.53 12.69 16.06
N VAL A 31 -2.35 13.13 16.54
CA VAL A 31 -1.39 12.29 17.29
C VAL A 31 -1.77 12.15 18.77
N ARG A 32 -2.75 12.93 19.25
CA ARG A 32 -3.15 12.94 20.67
C ARG A 32 -4.13 11.85 21.05
N GLU A 33 -4.86 11.29 20.08
CA GLU A 33 -5.87 10.26 20.32
C GLU A 33 -5.47 8.96 19.60
N PRO A 34 -5.63 7.79 20.25
CA PRO A 34 -5.31 6.52 19.62
C PRO A 34 -6.26 6.22 18.45
N VAL A 35 -5.72 5.66 17.36
CA VAL A 35 -6.52 5.27 16.19
C VAL A 35 -7.56 4.20 16.59
N PRO A 36 -8.86 4.38 16.26
CA PRO A 36 -9.89 3.40 16.57
C PRO A 36 -9.60 2.05 15.89
N LYS A 37 -9.41 0.98 16.68
CA LYS A 37 -9.07 -0.36 16.16
C LYS A 37 -10.26 -1.18 15.66
N TRP A 38 -11.46 -0.90 16.18
CA TRP A 38 -12.64 -1.77 16.04
C TRP A 38 -13.83 -1.10 15.35
N ARG A 39 -13.69 0.15 14.94
CA ARG A 39 -14.74 0.93 14.27
C ARG A 39 -14.11 1.85 13.24
N LEU A 40 -14.83 2.08 12.15
CA LEU A 40 -14.44 3.08 11.17
C LEU A 40 -14.56 4.49 11.80
N PRO A 41 -13.53 5.34 11.71
CA PRO A 41 -13.61 6.71 12.21
C PRO A 41 -14.72 7.51 11.50
N GLU A 42 -15.43 8.35 12.25
CA GLU A 42 -16.50 9.20 11.69
C GLU A 42 -15.96 10.36 10.84
N LYS A 43 -14.69 10.73 11.04
CA LYS A 43 -14.02 11.84 10.35
C LYS A 43 -12.73 11.35 9.69
N SER A 44 -12.45 11.88 8.51
CA SER A 44 -11.17 11.68 7.82
C SER A 44 -10.02 12.37 8.54
N ILE A 45 -8.83 11.80 8.41
CA ILE A 45 -7.57 12.39 8.84
C ILE A 45 -6.72 12.77 7.61
N PRO A 46 -5.79 13.73 7.72
CA PRO A 46 -4.82 14.04 6.68
C PRO A 46 -4.01 12.79 6.29
N LYS A 47 -3.68 12.66 5.00
CA LYS A 47 -2.95 11.49 4.46
C LYS A 47 -1.56 11.34 5.07
N GLU A 48 -0.90 12.46 5.39
CA GLU A 48 0.41 12.51 6.03
C GLU A 48 0.35 11.98 7.45
N ALA A 49 -0.72 12.32 8.19
CA ALA A 49 -0.95 11.79 9.53
C ALA A 49 -1.23 10.29 9.49
N ALA A 50 -2.10 9.84 8.59
CA ALA A 50 -2.40 8.42 8.40
C ALA A 50 -1.14 7.59 8.08
N TYR A 51 -0.32 8.08 7.15
CA TYR A 51 0.94 7.42 6.78
C TYR A 51 1.88 7.31 7.99
N GLN A 52 2.08 8.41 8.72
CA GLN A 52 2.98 8.41 9.87
C GLN A 52 2.53 7.43 10.96
N PHE A 53 1.23 7.36 11.26
CA PHE A 53 0.72 6.39 12.25
C PHE A 53 1.02 4.95 11.86
N ILE A 54 0.69 4.58 10.63
CA ILE A 54 0.89 3.21 10.14
C ILE A 54 2.38 2.90 10.08
N HIS A 55 3.19 3.84 9.58
CA HIS A 55 4.64 3.70 9.53
C HIS A 55 5.23 3.48 10.93
N ASP A 56 4.83 4.27 11.93
CA ASP A 56 5.35 4.16 13.28
C ASP A 56 4.93 2.85 13.96
N GLU A 57 3.72 2.35 13.70
CA GLU A 57 3.28 1.04 14.19
C GLU A 57 4.10 -0.10 13.55
N LEU A 58 4.44 0.02 12.26
CA LEU A 58 5.30 -0.95 11.55
C LEU A 58 6.75 -0.95 12.03
N LEU A 59 7.25 0.13 12.67
CA LEU A 59 8.59 0.13 13.28
C LEU A 59 8.71 -0.83 14.47
N LEU A 60 7.58 -1.30 15.02
CA LEU A 60 7.56 -2.32 16.06
C LEU A 60 7.77 -3.74 15.51
N ASP A 61 7.66 -3.93 14.19
CA ASP A 61 7.93 -5.21 13.56
C ASP A 61 9.44 -5.53 13.53
N GLY A 62 9.75 -6.82 13.60
CA GLY A 62 11.12 -7.30 13.49
C GLY A 62 11.70 -7.03 12.09
N THR A 63 12.99 -6.70 12.02
CA THR A 63 13.68 -6.48 10.73
C THR A 63 13.69 -7.77 9.90
N PRO A 64 13.08 -7.81 8.69
CA PRO A 64 12.98 -9.04 7.90
C PRO A 64 14.33 -9.69 7.56
N ARG A 65 15.38 -8.88 7.38
CA ARG A 65 16.75 -9.38 7.12
C ARG A 65 17.37 -10.16 8.28
N LEU A 66 16.85 -9.98 9.50
CA LEU A 66 17.29 -10.69 10.71
C LEU A 66 16.39 -11.89 11.02
N ASN A 67 15.34 -12.12 10.23
CA ASN A 67 14.44 -13.25 10.40
C ASN A 67 15.05 -14.52 9.79
N LEU A 68 15.68 -15.34 10.63
CA LEU A 68 16.27 -16.63 10.23
C LEU A 68 15.27 -17.81 10.27
N ALA A 69 14.03 -17.57 10.68
CA ALA A 69 13.01 -18.60 10.77
C ALA A 69 12.19 -18.76 9.47
N SER A 70 12.25 -17.76 8.57
CA SER A 70 11.50 -17.76 7.32
C SER A 70 12.30 -18.36 6.17
N PHE A 71 11.61 -19.09 5.29
CA PHE A 71 12.13 -19.55 3.99
C PHE A 71 11.86 -18.54 2.87
N VAL A 72 11.12 -17.46 3.14
CA VAL A 72 10.75 -16.45 2.15
C VAL A 72 11.90 -15.47 1.92
N THR A 73 12.05 -14.98 0.69
CA THR A 73 13.05 -13.98 0.31
C THR A 73 12.77 -12.63 0.99
N THR A 74 13.79 -12.06 1.65
CA THR A 74 13.68 -10.78 2.40
C THR A 74 14.57 -9.66 1.82
N TRP A 75 15.22 -9.91 0.69
CA TRP A 75 16.05 -8.95 -0.01
C TRP A 75 16.07 -9.22 -1.52
N MET A 76 16.04 -8.15 -2.32
CA MET A 76 16.13 -8.16 -3.78
C MET A 76 16.92 -6.92 -4.24
N GLU A 77 17.41 -6.93 -5.48
CA GLU A 77 18.13 -5.81 -6.07
C GLU A 77 17.23 -4.57 -6.28
N PRO A 78 17.77 -3.32 -6.18
CA PRO A 78 16.99 -2.08 -6.33
C PRO A 78 16.28 -1.94 -7.68
N GLU A 79 16.82 -2.55 -8.74
CA GLU A 79 16.21 -2.61 -10.06
C GLU A 79 14.91 -3.41 -10.04
N CYS A 80 14.83 -4.45 -9.20
CA CYS A 80 13.64 -5.27 -9.06
C CYS A 80 12.54 -4.55 -8.29
N ASP A 81 12.90 -3.78 -7.25
CA ASP A 81 11.95 -2.90 -6.54
C ASP A 81 11.31 -1.88 -7.50
N GLN A 82 12.10 -1.31 -8.42
CA GLN A 82 11.59 -0.39 -9.43
C GLN A 82 10.58 -1.06 -10.37
N LEU A 83 10.86 -2.29 -10.80
CA LEU A 83 9.94 -3.06 -11.64
C LEU A 83 8.63 -3.39 -10.92
N ILE A 84 8.71 -3.78 -9.65
CA ILE A 84 7.53 -4.06 -8.81
C ILE A 84 6.68 -2.79 -8.66
N MET A 85 7.30 -1.66 -8.30
CA MET A 85 6.60 -0.39 -8.13
C MET A 85 6.00 0.12 -9.45
N ALA A 86 6.66 -0.09 -10.59
CA ALA A 86 6.14 0.27 -11.91
C ALA A 86 5.00 -0.66 -12.39
N SER A 87 4.79 -1.80 -11.74
CA SER A 87 3.77 -2.78 -12.12
C SER A 87 2.67 -2.99 -11.07
N ILE A 88 2.72 -2.30 -9.93
CA ILE A 88 1.78 -2.46 -8.81
C ILE A 88 0.30 -2.20 -9.19
N ASN A 89 0.06 -1.39 -10.21
CA ASN A 89 -1.28 -1.06 -10.72
C ASN A 89 -1.74 -1.95 -11.88
N LYS A 90 -0.92 -2.91 -12.32
CA LYS A 90 -1.27 -3.83 -13.41
C LYS A 90 -2.03 -5.03 -12.85
N ASN A 91 -3.23 -5.25 -13.36
CA ASN A 91 -4.01 -6.44 -13.02
C ASN A 91 -3.57 -7.62 -13.89
N TYR A 92 -2.96 -8.63 -13.28
CA TYR A 92 -2.48 -9.80 -14.01
C TYR A 92 -3.58 -10.58 -14.76
N VAL A 93 -4.82 -10.58 -14.26
CA VAL A 93 -5.94 -11.30 -14.92
C VAL A 93 -6.41 -10.61 -16.20
N ASP A 94 -6.11 -9.33 -16.34
CA ASP A 94 -6.57 -8.50 -17.45
C ASP A 94 -5.60 -8.59 -18.64
N MET A 95 -5.63 -9.73 -19.32
CA MET A 95 -4.70 -10.07 -20.40
C MET A 95 -4.89 -9.20 -21.67
N ASP A 96 -6.10 -8.67 -21.88
CA ASP A 96 -6.42 -7.85 -23.04
C ASP A 96 -5.85 -6.43 -22.89
N GLU A 97 -5.88 -5.87 -21.67
CA GLU A 97 -5.33 -4.54 -21.37
C GLU A 97 -3.79 -4.57 -21.23
N TYR A 98 -3.22 -5.69 -20.78
CA TYR A 98 -1.79 -5.83 -20.52
C TYR A 98 -1.13 -6.99 -21.29
N PRO A 99 -1.15 -6.99 -22.63
CA PRO A 99 -0.65 -8.11 -23.44
C PRO A 99 0.84 -8.40 -23.21
N VAL A 100 1.64 -7.36 -22.97
CA VAL A 100 3.08 -7.50 -22.68
C VAL A 100 3.34 -8.18 -21.33
N THR A 101 2.46 -7.97 -20.34
CA THR A 101 2.55 -8.67 -19.05
C THR A 101 2.33 -10.16 -19.23
N THR A 102 1.37 -10.54 -20.08
CA THR A 102 1.11 -11.92 -20.47
C THR A 102 2.31 -12.54 -21.19
N GLU A 103 2.91 -11.82 -22.14
CA GLU A 103 4.10 -12.30 -22.85
C GLU A 103 5.28 -12.58 -21.89
N ILE A 104 5.53 -11.67 -20.94
CA ILE A 104 6.54 -11.88 -19.89
C ILE A 104 6.22 -13.10 -19.02
N GLN A 105 4.93 -13.34 -18.72
CA GLN A 105 4.51 -14.53 -18.01
C GLN A 105 4.72 -15.82 -18.83
N VAL A 106 4.50 -15.79 -20.14
CA VAL A 106 4.80 -16.93 -21.02
C VAL A 106 6.31 -17.20 -21.07
N LEU A 107 7.15 -16.16 -21.14
CA LEU A 107 8.60 -16.31 -21.01
C LEU A 107 8.99 -16.96 -19.67
N SER A 108 8.39 -16.48 -18.57
CA SER A 108 8.61 -17.04 -17.23
C SER A 108 8.10 -18.49 -17.10
N SER A 109 7.07 -18.88 -17.86
CA SER A 109 6.57 -20.25 -17.91
C SER A 109 7.60 -21.23 -18.48
N SER A 110 8.54 -20.75 -19.30
CA SER A 110 9.69 -21.55 -19.74
C SER A 110 10.61 -21.94 -18.58
N LEU A 111 10.69 -21.13 -17.52
CA LEU A 111 11.43 -21.46 -16.30
C LEU A 111 10.74 -22.59 -15.51
N ILE A 112 9.41 -22.65 -15.54
CA ILE A 112 8.66 -23.76 -14.95
C ILE A 112 8.96 -25.06 -15.70
N SER A 113 9.08 -25.01 -17.02
CA SER A 113 9.49 -26.16 -17.83
C SER A 113 10.91 -26.61 -17.47
N LEU A 114 11.86 -25.67 -17.33
CA LEU A 114 13.22 -25.98 -16.88
C LEU A 114 13.24 -26.61 -15.47
N LEU A 115 12.43 -26.08 -14.55
CA LEU A 115 12.29 -26.65 -13.21
C LEU A 115 11.79 -28.10 -13.28
N SER A 116 10.75 -28.36 -14.07
CA SER A 116 10.24 -29.73 -14.30
C SER A 116 11.31 -30.67 -14.84
N TYR A 117 12.13 -30.20 -15.77
CA TYR A 117 13.25 -30.99 -16.31
C TYR A 117 14.29 -31.33 -15.23
N ILE A 118 14.68 -30.35 -14.41
CA ILE A 118 15.63 -30.56 -13.30
C ILE A 118 15.08 -31.59 -12.30
N TRP A 119 13.81 -31.45 -11.92
CA TRP A 119 13.14 -32.41 -11.02
C TRP A 119 13.14 -33.84 -11.58
N PHE A 120 12.87 -34.01 -12.87
CA PHE A 120 12.89 -35.33 -13.51
C PHE A 120 14.30 -35.96 -13.51
N GLN A 121 15.34 -35.16 -13.76
CA GLN A 121 16.73 -35.65 -13.69
C GLN A 121 17.11 -36.08 -12.26
N ILE A 122 16.72 -35.31 -11.24
CA ILE A 122 17.01 -35.65 -9.83
C ILE A 122 16.34 -36.96 -9.41
N ILE A 123 15.13 -37.26 -9.90
CA ILE A 123 14.40 -38.49 -9.52
C ILE A 123 14.96 -39.74 -10.22
N MET A 124 15.56 -39.58 -11.40
CA MET A 124 16.09 -40.69 -12.22
C MET A 124 17.52 -41.10 -11.86
N TYR A 125 18.17 -40.43 -10.89
CA TYR A 125 19.47 -40.76 -10.31
C TYR A 125 19.34 -41.01 -8.80
#